data_AF-A0A967XC02-F1
#
_entry.id   AF-A0A967XC02-F1
#
_cell.length_a   1.000
_cell.length_b   1.000
_cell.length_c   1.000
_cell.angle_alpha   90.00
_cell.angle_beta   90.00
_cell.angle_gamma   90.00
#
_symmetry.space_group_name_H-M   'P 1'
#
loop_
_entity.id
_entity.type
_entity.pdbx_description
1 polymer ?
#
loop_
_entity_poly.entity_id
_entity_poly.type
_entity_poly.pdbx_seq_one_letter_code
_entity_poly.pdbx_strand_id
1 'polypeptide(L)'
;MTVGDALALAGGPTSDGKDEVKLLRAGNELRDDVTRTDLVMDAFRSGDELLVPRRAWISRNSTVVFGAFASALGVTLASLVR
;
A
#
# COMPACT_ATOMS: atom_id res chain seq x y z
N MET A 1 4.71 -9.67 21.63
CA MET A 1 5.18 -9.33 20.28
C MET A 1 3.99 -8.80 19.51
N THR A 2 4.11 -7.60 18.99
CA THR A 2 3.06 -6.94 18.21
C THR A 2 3.25 -7.21 16.72
N VAL A 3 2.22 -6.91 15.93
CA VAL A 3 2.32 -6.96 14.46
C VAL A 3 3.40 -5.99 13.95
N GLY A 4 3.54 -4.82 14.60
CA GLY A 4 4.59 -3.84 14.33
C GLY A 4 6.00 -4.35 14.64
N ASP A 5 6.17 -5.07 15.75
CA ASP A 5 7.46 -5.67 16.10
C ASP A 5 7.90 -6.73 15.07
N ALA A 6 6.96 -7.57 14.62
CA ALA A 6 7.23 -8.59 13.61
C ALA A 6 7.61 -7.95 12.26
N LEU A 7 6.93 -6.87 11.86
CA LEU A 7 7.26 -6.14 10.65
C LEU A 7 8.63 -5.44 10.75
N ALA A 8 8.96 -4.87 11.91
CA ALA A 8 10.26 -4.26 12.15
C ALA A 8 11.41 -5.29 12.13
N LEU A 9 11.19 -6.48 12.70
CA LEU A 9 12.13 -7.60 12.62
C LEU A 9 12.34 -8.09 11.19
N ALA A 10 11.34 -7.96 10.32
CA ALA A 10 11.45 -8.25 8.89
C ALA A 10 12.16 -7.13 8.08
N GLY A 11 12.54 -6.02 8.71
CA GLY A 11 13.17 -4.87 8.05
C GLY A 11 12.17 -3.86 7.48
N GLY A 12 10.87 -4.02 7.75
CA GLY A 12 9.81 -3.15 7.25
C GLY A 12 9.32 -3.48 5.85
N PRO A 13 8.31 -2.74 5.34
CA PRO A 13 7.81 -2.89 3.98
C PRO A 13 8.85 -2.43 2.95
N THR A 14 8.92 -3.13 1.81
CA THR A 14 9.78 -2.75 0.68
C THR A 14 9.23 -1.53 -0.06
N SER A 15 10.02 -0.93 -0.96
CA SER A 15 9.58 0.21 -1.78
C SER A 15 8.39 -0.09 -2.70
N ASP A 16 8.22 -1.37 -3.06
CA ASP A 16 7.09 -1.88 -3.85
C ASP A 16 5.89 -2.30 -2.99
N GLY A 17 6.05 -2.33 -1.67
CA GLY A 17 4.99 -2.65 -0.72
C GLY A 17 4.03 -1.46 -0.52
N LYS A 18 2.78 -1.77 -0.23
CA LYS A 18 1.87 -0.80 0.39
C LYS A 18 2.26 -0.55 1.84
N ASP A 19 1.86 0.60 2.37
CA ASP A 19 2.00 0.95 3.78
C ASP A 19 0.99 0.18 4.66
N GLU A 20 -0.08 -0.31 4.04
CA GLU A 20 -1.14 -1.16 4.60
C GLU A 20 -0.63 -2.60 4.70
N VAL A 21 -0.94 -3.27 5.81
CA VAL A 21 -0.54 -4.67 6.03
C VAL A 21 -1.77 -5.51 6.33
N LYS A 22 -1.81 -6.72 5.77
CA LYS A 22 -2.89 -7.69 5.96
C LYS A 22 -2.47 -8.73 6.98
N LEU A 23 -3.36 -9.00 7.94
CA LEU A 23 -3.21 -10.09 8.90
C LEU A 23 -4.07 -11.27 8.47
N LEU A 24 -3.46 -12.42 8.26
CA LEU A 24 -4.13 -13.66 7.92
C LEU A 24 -3.98 -14.66 9.06
N ARG A 25 -5.01 -15.46 9.33
CA ARG A 25 -4.95 -16.60 10.27
C ARG A 25 -5.70 -17.78 9.68
N ALA A 26 -5.00 -18.91 9.57
CA ALA A 26 -5.55 -20.11 8.96
C ALA A 26 -6.17 -19.84 7.57
N GLY A 27 -5.50 -19.01 6.77
CA GLY A 27 -5.94 -18.64 5.41
C GLY A 27 -7.09 -17.62 5.34
N ASN A 28 -7.64 -17.16 6.47
CA ASN A 28 -8.67 -16.13 6.50
C ASN A 28 -8.06 -14.76 6.77
N GLU A 29 -8.47 -13.78 5.97
CA GLU A 29 -8.10 -12.38 6.17
C GLU A 29 -8.86 -11.82 7.38
N LEU A 30 -8.13 -11.51 8.44
CA LEU A 30 -8.70 -10.93 9.66
C LEU A 30 -8.91 -9.43 9.52
N ARG A 31 -8.02 -8.74 8.80
CA ARG A 31 -8.10 -7.30 8.50
C ARG A 31 -7.40 -6.98 7.18
N ASP A 32 -8.08 -6.16 6.39
CA ASP A 32 -7.65 -5.72 5.06
C ASP A 32 -6.72 -4.49 5.12
N ASP A 33 -6.69 -3.78 6.26
CA ASP A 33 -5.97 -2.52 6.40
C ASP A 33 -5.51 -2.27 7.85
N VAL A 34 -4.41 -2.89 8.26
CA VAL A 34 -3.80 -2.61 9.57
C VAL A 34 -2.95 -1.34 9.44
N THR A 35 -3.53 -0.20 9.80
CA THR A 35 -2.82 1.09 9.81
C THR A 35 -1.74 1.08 10.91
N ARG A 36 -0.72 1.95 10.83
CA ARG A 36 0.36 2.06 11.83
C ARG A 36 -0.09 2.06 13.30
N THR A 37 -1.28 2.61 13.57
CA THR A 37 -1.87 2.67 14.92
C THR A 37 -2.37 1.30 15.42
N ASP A 38 -2.88 0.45 14.51
CA ASP A 38 -3.37 -0.90 14.84
C ASP A 38 -2.21 -1.90 15.05
N LEU A 39 -1.07 -1.67 14.37
CA LEU A 39 0.13 -2.53 14.46
C LEU A 39 0.70 -2.65 15.88
N VAL A 40 0.43 -1.66 16.75
CA VAL A 40 0.96 -1.56 18.12
C VAL A 40 0.07 -2.26 19.14
N MET A 41 -1.23 -2.42 18.85
CA MET A 41 -2.22 -2.90 19.82
C MET A 41 -2.49 -4.40 19.72
N ASP A 42 -2.34 -5.00 18.53
CA ASP A 42 -2.66 -6.41 18.33
C ASP A 42 -1.47 -7.33 18.63
N ALA A 43 -1.73 -8.32 19.48
CA ALA A 43 -0.76 -9.35 19.83
C ALA A 43 -0.66 -10.39 18.70
N PHE A 44 0.53 -10.50 18.10
CA PHE A 44 0.84 -11.51 17.10
C PHE A 44 0.83 -12.90 17.73
N ARG A 45 0.10 -13.85 17.12
CA ARG A 45 -0.01 -15.24 17.61
C ARG A 45 0.69 -16.21 16.67
N SER A 46 1.07 -17.37 17.21
CA SER A 46 1.62 -18.44 16.38
C SER A 46 0.58 -18.93 15.37
N GLY A 47 0.99 -19.08 14.11
CA GLY A 47 0.09 -19.39 12.99
C GLY A 47 -0.54 -18.17 12.31
N ASP A 48 -0.17 -16.96 12.74
CA ASP A 48 -0.50 -15.73 12.02
C ASP A 48 0.46 -15.51 10.85
N GLU A 49 -0.10 -15.02 9.76
CA GLU A 49 0.64 -14.63 8.56
C GLU A 49 0.49 -13.12 8.35
N LEU A 50 1.61 -12.51 8.01
CA LEU A 50 1.75 -11.08 7.79
C LEU A 50 2.01 -10.86 6.29
N LEU A 51 1.07 -10.25 5.58
CA LEU A 51 1.17 -10.03 4.15
C LEU A 51 1.21 -8.54 3.84
N VAL A 52 2.28 -8.09 3.21
CA VAL A 52 2.42 -6.73 2.67
C VAL A 52 1.99 -6.76 1.19
N PRO A 53 0.83 -6.16 0.83
CA PRO A 53 0.38 -6.14 -0.55
C PRO A 53 1.32 -5.32 -1.43
N ARG A 54 1.36 -5.65 -2.72
CA ARG A 54 2.08 -4.85 -3.71
C ARG A 54 1.35 -3.52 -3.96
N ARG A 55 2.10 -2.44 -4.05
CA ARG A 55 1.62 -1.11 -4.42
C ARG A 55 1.05 -1.12 -5.84
N ALA A 56 -0.07 -0.44 -6.04
CA ALA A 56 -0.77 -0.43 -7.33
C ALA A 56 0.12 0.15 -8.45
N TRP A 57 -0.03 -0.36 -9.68
CA TRP A 57 0.77 0.09 -10.82
C TRP A 57 0.70 1.62 -11.03
N ILE A 58 -0.49 2.20 -10.84
CA ILE A 58 -0.73 3.65 -10.97
C ILE A 58 0.11 4.44 -9.96
N SER A 59 0.23 3.94 -8.73
CA SER A 59 1.01 4.56 -7.66
C SER A 59 2.51 4.48 -7.92
N ARG A 60 2.97 3.40 -8.57
CA ARG A 60 4.38 3.26 -9.00
C ARG A 60 4.75 4.12 -10.20
N ASN A 61 3.77 4.53 -11.02
CA ASN A 61 3.98 5.29 -12.26
C ASN A 61 3.30 6.66 -12.21
N SER A 62 3.22 7.27 -11.03
CA SER A 62 2.53 8.54 -10.82
C SER A 62 3.01 9.61 -11.80
N THR A 63 4.31 9.73 -12.02
CA THR A 63 4.90 10.69 -12.99
C THR A 63 4.35 10.51 -14.41
N VAL A 64 4.23 9.27 -14.88
CA VAL A 64 3.72 8.98 -16.23
C VAL A 64 2.23 9.30 -16.32
N VAL A 65 1.46 8.94 -15.29
CA VAL A 65 0.02 9.19 -15.23
C VAL A 65 -0.28 10.69 -15.16
N PHE A 66 0.42 11.42 -14.30
CA PHE A 66 0.33 12.88 -14.22
C PHE A 66 0.77 13.55 -15.53
N GLY A 67 1.86 13.08 -16.14
CA GLY A 67 2.33 13.61 -17.42
C GLY A 67 1.31 13.41 -18.54
N ALA A 68 0.73 12.21 -18.65
CA ALA A 68 -0.32 11.91 -19.62
C ALA A 68 -1.58 12.77 -19.39
N PHE A 69 -2.00 12.91 -18.13
CA PHE A 69 -3.16 13.71 -17.76
C PHE A 69 -2.95 15.21 -18.03
N ALA A 70 -1.80 15.76 -17.63
CA ALA A 70 -1.46 17.16 -17.88
C ALA A 70 -1.34 17.46 -19.39
N SER A 71 -0.75 16.54 -20.15
CA SER A 71 -0.65 16.68 -21.61
C SER A 71 -2.03 16.65 -22.27
N ALA A 72 -2.90 15.72 -21.86
CA ALA A 72 -4.27 15.66 -22.35
C ALA A 72 -5.03 16.96 -22.06
N LEU A 73 -4.98 17.45 -20.81
CA LEU A 73 -5.58 18.73 -20.43
C LEU A 73 -5.03 19.90 -21.24
N GLY A 74 -3.72 19.97 -21.45
CA GLY A 74 -3.08 21.02 -22.25
C GLY A 74 -3.57 21.02 -23.69
N VAL A 75 -3.66 19.84 -24.33
CA VAL A 75 -4.20 19.70 -25.69
C VAL A 75 -5.68 20.09 -25.75
N THR A 76 -6.49 19.65 -24.79
CA THR A 76 -7.91 20.00 -24.74
C THR A 76 -8.11 21.51 -24.58
N LEU A 77 -7.40 22.15 -23.65
CA LEU A 77 -7.47 23.60 -23.45
C LEU A 77 -7.00 24.37 -24.68
N ALA A 78 -5.89 23.95 -25.29
CA ALA A 78 -5.37 24.56 -26.52
C ALA A 78 -6.38 24.44 -27.68
N SER A 79 -7.14 23.35 -27.75
CA SER A 79 -8.17 23.16 -28.77
C SER A 79 -9.43 24.01 -28.58
N LEU A 80 -9.72 24.46 -27.34
CA LEU A 80 -10.87 25.32 -27.04
C LEU A 80 -10.59 26.82 -27.26
N VAL A 81 -9.32 27.23 -27.19
CA VAL A 81 -8.92 28.64 -27.34
C VAL A 81 -8.67 29.01 -28.82
N ARG A 82 -8.74 28.02 -29.71
CA ARG A 82 -8.60 28.17 -31.16
C ARG A 82 -9.95 28.39 -31.83
#